data_AF-A0A9D1I9R7-F1
#
_entry.id   AF-A0A9D1I9R7-F1
#
_cell.length_a   1.000
_cell.length_b   1.000
_cell.length_c   1.000
_cell.angle_alpha   90.00
_cell.angle_beta   90.00
_cell.angle_gamma   90.00
#
_symmetry.space_group_name_H-M   'P 1'
#
loop_
_entity.id
_entity.type
_entity.pdbx_description
1 polymer ?
#
loop_
_entity_poly.entity_id
_entity_poly.type
_entity_poly.pdbx_seq_one_letter_code
_entity_poly.pdbx_strand_id
1 'polypeptide(L)'
;MNNFLSVLVESGWVTLIGLFIVFLGLIILVLCIFAMNALFQERKSKKAEPESVPAPAPAPAPVPTAPAPVVEEGIAPETVCAIAAAIAAMDGSNKSLVIRSIHRASAWKRVARNEQVYRF
;
A
#
# COMPACT_ATOMS: atom_id res chain seq x y z
N MET A 1 3.34 48.47 -7.30
CA MET A 1 2.04 47.95 -6.81
C MET A 1 1.56 46.73 -7.60
N ASN A 2 1.66 46.73 -8.94
CA ASN A 2 1.06 45.68 -9.79
C ASN A 2 1.68 44.29 -9.61
N ASN A 3 2.97 44.20 -9.29
CA ASN A 3 3.67 42.94 -9.02
C ASN A 3 3.23 42.25 -7.72
N PHE A 4 2.70 43.01 -6.75
CA PHE A 4 2.19 42.43 -5.50
C PHE A 4 0.80 41.82 -5.70
N LEU A 5 -0.04 42.49 -6.48
CA LEU A 5 -1.35 41.98 -6.88
C LEU A 5 -1.21 40.70 -7.73
N SER A 6 -0.23 40.61 -8.63
CA SER A 6 0.01 39.39 -9.40
C SER A 6 0.45 38.22 -8.53
N VAL A 7 1.30 38.44 -7.53
CA VAL A 7 1.74 37.38 -6.60
C VAL A 7 0.60 36.87 -5.72
N LEU A 8 -0.31 37.75 -5.29
CA LEU A 8 -1.52 37.34 -4.55
C LEU A 8 -2.47 36.50 -5.41
N VAL A 9 -2.64 36.89 -6.68
CA VAL A 9 -3.46 36.12 -7.64
C VAL A 9 -2.82 34.75 -7.92
N GLU A 10 -1.50 34.71 -8.15
CA GLU A 10 -0.74 33.46 -8.36
C GLU A 10 -0.87 32.52 -7.16
N SER A 11 -0.75 33.05 -5.94
CA SER A 11 -0.87 32.30 -4.68
C SER A 11 -2.28 31.74 -4.49
N GLY A 12 -3.31 32.51 -4.89
CA GLY A 12 -4.69 32.05 -4.89
C GLY A 12 -4.92 30.86 -5.83
N TRP A 13 -4.28 30.88 -7.01
CA TRP A 13 -4.39 29.81 -8.00
C TRP A 13 -3.75 28.50 -7.52
N VAL A 14 -2.56 28.58 -6.93
CA VAL A 14 -1.86 27.42 -6.36
C VAL A 14 -2.68 26.79 -5.23
N THR A 15 -3.29 27.62 -4.37
CA THR A 15 -4.14 27.14 -3.26
C THR A 15 -5.42 26.49 -3.77
N LEU A 16 -6.05 27.04 -4.81
CA LEU A 16 -7.23 26.45 -5.46
C LEU A 16 -6.92 25.09 -6.09
N ILE A 17 -5.80 24.96 -6.80
CA ILE A 17 -5.36 23.68 -7.37
C ILE A 17 -5.05 22.67 -6.26
N GLY A 18 -4.37 23.10 -5.19
CA GLY A 18 -4.07 22.27 -4.02
C GLY A 18 -5.34 21.80 -3.30
N LEU A 19 -6.38 22.63 -3.25
CA LEU A 19 -7.68 22.22 -2.73
C LEU A 19 -8.37 21.22 -3.67
N PHE A 20 -8.36 21.51 -4.97
CA PHE A 20 -8.99 20.67 -5.98
C PHE A 20 -8.36 19.27 -6.06
N ILE A 21 -7.02 19.16 -5.99
CA ILE A 21 -6.33 17.87 -6.03
C ILE A 21 -6.68 17.00 -4.82
N VAL A 22 -6.94 17.59 -3.65
CA VAL A 22 -7.38 16.86 -2.46
C VAL A 22 -8.80 16.33 -2.65
N PHE A 23 -9.73 17.15 -3.15
CA PHE A 23 -11.08 16.69 -3.49
C PHE A 23 -11.06 15.56 -4.53
N LEU A 24 -10.24 15.71 -5.58
CA LEU A 24 -10.08 14.69 -6.61
C LEU A 24 -9.49 13.39 -6.03
N GLY A 25 -8.50 13.48 -5.16
CA GLY A 25 -7.91 12.34 -4.46
C GLY A 25 -8.94 11.59 -3.60
N LEU A 26 -9.80 12.31 -2.87
CA LEU A 26 -10.89 11.71 -2.10
C LEU A 26 -11.89 10.99 -3.01
N ILE A 27 -12.27 11.60 -4.13
CA ILE A 27 -13.21 10.99 -5.10
C ILE A 27 -12.62 9.70 -5.68
N ILE A 28 -11.36 9.72 -6.11
CA ILE A 28 -10.67 8.54 -6.66
C ILE A 28 -10.60 7.43 -5.60
N LEU A 29 -10.30 7.77 -4.34
CA LEU A 29 -10.26 6.81 -3.25
C LEU A 29 -11.64 6.15 -3.01
N VAL A 30 -12.71 6.96 -2.97
CA VAL A 30 -14.09 6.47 -2.82
C VAL A 30 -14.49 5.58 -4.00
N LEU A 31 -14.12 5.95 -5.23
CA LEU A 31 -14.36 5.14 -6.43
C LEU A 31 -13.66 3.79 -6.38
N CYS A 32 -12.39 3.74 -5.97
CA CYS A 32 -11.65 2.49 -5.80
C CYS A 32 -12.31 1.58 -4.75
N ILE A 33 -12.79 2.14 -3.65
CA ILE A 33 -13.53 1.39 -2.62
C ILE A 33 -14.86 0.87 -3.18
N PHE A 34 -15.58 1.67 -3.96
CA PHE A 34 -16.82 1.25 -4.62
C PHE A 34 -16.60 0.13 -5.64
N ALA A 35 -15.56 0.21 -6.46
CA ALA A 35 -15.23 -0.83 -7.44
C ALA A 35 -14.93 -2.17 -6.74
N MET A 36 -14.19 -2.13 -5.63
CA MET A 36 -13.90 -3.33 -4.84
C MET A 36 -15.16 -3.88 -4.16
N ASN A 37 -16.01 -3.01 -3.60
CA ASN A 37 -17.31 -3.41 -3.05
C ASN A 37 -18.23 -4.05 -4.10
N ALA A 38 -18.27 -3.52 -5.32
CA ALA A 38 -19.06 -4.08 -6.42
C ALA A 38 -18.59 -5.50 -6.80
N LEU A 39 -17.27 -5.71 -6.91
CA LEU A 39 -16.70 -7.03 -7.19
C LEU A 39 -16.94 -8.04 -6.05
N PHE A 40 -16.93 -7.60 -4.80
CA PHE A 40 -17.24 -8.45 -3.65
C PHE A 40 -18.73 -8.83 -3.56
N GLN A 41 -19.63 -7.94 -3.95
CA GLN A 41 -21.06 -8.24 -4.08
C GLN A 41 -21.31 -9.34 -5.13
N GLU A 42 -20.65 -9.27 -6.28
CA GLU A 42 -20.77 -10.31 -7.32
C GLU A 42 -20.26 -11.68 -6.86
N ARG A 43 -19.16 -11.72 -6.09
CA ARG A 43 -18.58 -12.97 -5.56
C ARG A 43 -19.38 -13.60 -4.43
N LYS A 44 -20.09 -12.81 -3.61
CA LYS A 44 -20.95 -13.33 -2.54
C LYS A 44 -22.26 -13.93 -3.07
N SER A 45 -22.72 -13.49 -4.24
CA SER A 45 -23.87 -14.13 -4.92
C SER A 45 -23.59 -15.53 -5.47
N LYS A 46 -22.31 -15.92 -5.61
CA LYS A 46 -21.89 -17.16 -6.28
C LYS A 46 -21.37 -18.26 -5.34
N LYS A 47 -21.45 -18.07 -4.01
CA LYS A 47 -21.01 -19.05 -3.01
C LYS A 47 -22.08 -19.30 -1.97
N ALA A 48 -23.19 -19.88 -2.43
CA ALA A 48 -24.20 -20.50 -1.59
C ALA A 48 -24.64 -21.82 -2.23
N GLU A 49 -23.77 -22.84 -2.20
CA GLU A 49 -24.19 -24.25 -2.12
C GLU A 49 -23.02 -25.16 -1.68
N PRO A 50 -23.17 -25.98 -0.63
CA PRO A 50 -22.10 -26.78 -0.04
C PRO A 50 -22.13 -28.28 -0.43
N GLU A 51 -21.04 -28.97 -0.05
CA GLU A 51 -20.86 -30.43 0.16
C GLU A 51 -20.69 -31.40 -1.05
N SER A 52 -19.51 -32.02 -1.14
CA SER A 52 -19.28 -33.42 -0.69
C SER A 52 -17.87 -33.94 -1.10
N VAL A 53 -17.29 -34.77 -0.23
CA VAL A 53 -15.93 -35.38 -0.30
C VAL A 53 -16.03 -36.78 -0.95
N PRO A 54 -15.01 -37.30 -1.68
CA PRO A 54 -14.17 -38.37 -1.09
C PRO A 54 -12.68 -38.38 -1.52
N ALA A 55 -11.87 -39.14 -0.75
CA ALA A 55 -10.40 -39.30 -0.65
C ALA A 55 -9.75 -40.21 -1.73
N PRO A 56 -8.52 -40.81 -1.59
CA PRO A 56 -7.13 -40.37 -1.25
C PRO A 56 -5.99 -40.90 -2.21
N ALA A 57 -4.72 -40.50 -1.95
CA ALA A 57 -3.39 -41.12 -2.29
C ALA A 57 -2.58 -40.60 -3.52
N PRO A 58 -1.25 -40.85 -3.66
CA PRO A 58 -0.09 -40.54 -2.77
C PRO A 58 1.13 -39.86 -3.50
N ALA A 59 1.93 -39.04 -2.77
CA ALA A 59 3.38 -38.64 -2.89
C ALA A 59 4.06 -38.40 -4.28
N PRO A 60 4.89 -37.34 -4.48
CA PRO A 60 6.20 -37.23 -3.81
C PRO A 60 6.62 -35.80 -3.37
N ALA A 61 7.40 -35.73 -2.30
CA ALA A 61 8.03 -34.51 -1.79
C ALA A 61 9.27 -34.11 -2.61
N PRO A 62 9.48 -32.81 -2.88
CA PRO A 62 10.83 -32.28 -2.81
C PRO A 62 10.92 -30.91 -2.10
N VAL A 63 11.71 -30.94 -1.03
CA VAL A 63 12.70 -29.95 -0.54
C VAL A 63 12.29 -28.52 -0.14
N PRO A 64 12.87 -28.03 0.96
CA PRO A 64 12.42 -26.85 1.70
C PRO A 64 12.99 -25.56 1.11
N THR A 65 12.13 -24.57 0.91
CA THR A 65 12.56 -23.18 0.69
C THR A 65 11.81 -22.34 1.70
N ALA A 66 12.50 -22.14 2.82
CA ALA A 66 12.99 -20.84 3.28
C ALA A 66 11.86 -20.04 3.94
N PRO A 67 12.05 -19.63 5.21
CA PRO A 67 10.96 -19.19 6.08
C PRO A 67 10.18 -18.08 5.39
N ALA A 68 8.89 -18.35 5.16
CA ALA A 68 7.97 -17.37 4.62
C ALA A 68 8.13 -16.08 5.42
N PRO A 69 8.31 -14.93 4.76
CA PRO A 69 8.45 -13.66 5.44
C PRO A 69 7.26 -13.51 6.37
N VAL A 70 7.53 -13.31 7.67
CA VAL A 70 6.48 -13.05 8.65
C VAL A 70 5.99 -11.65 8.36
N VAL A 71 4.97 -11.59 7.51
CA VAL A 71 4.24 -10.40 7.13
C VAL A 71 3.02 -10.34 8.04
N GLU A 72 2.84 -9.24 8.76
CA GLU A 72 1.58 -9.03 9.48
C GLU A 72 0.40 -9.04 8.51
N GLU A 73 -0.66 -9.77 8.87
CA GLU A 73 -1.91 -9.87 8.11
C GLU A 73 -2.43 -8.47 7.77
N GLY A 74 -2.31 -8.06 6.51
CA GLY A 74 -2.80 -6.75 6.04
C GLY A 74 -1.82 -5.91 5.24
N ILE A 75 -0.70 -6.47 4.79
CA ILE A 75 0.19 -5.83 3.81
C ILE A 75 0.09 -6.59 2.49
N ALA A 76 -0.47 -5.92 1.48
CA ALA A 76 -0.72 -6.50 0.17
C ALA A 76 0.60 -6.88 -0.53
N PRO A 77 0.67 -8.03 -1.21
CA PRO A 77 1.89 -8.54 -1.82
C PRO A 77 2.46 -7.58 -2.89
N GLU A 78 1.62 -6.75 -3.51
CA GLU A 78 2.02 -5.70 -4.44
C GLU A 78 2.80 -4.61 -3.73
N THR A 79 2.41 -4.27 -2.49
CA THR A 79 3.14 -3.30 -1.66
C THR A 79 4.50 -3.87 -1.27
N VAL A 80 4.55 -5.16 -0.95
CA VAL A 80 5.80 -5.86 -0.65
C VAL A 80 6.71 -5.88 -1.87
N CYS A 81 6.17 -6.17 -3.05
CA CYS A 81 6.92 -6.18 -4.31
C CYS A 81 7.39 -4.78 -4.71
N ALA A 82 6.56 -3.75 -4.55
CA ALA A 82 6.93 -2.36 -4.80
C ALA A 82 8.01 -1.87 -3.84
N ILE A 83 7.92 -2.21 -2.54
CA ILE A 83 8.97 -1.92 -1.56
C ILE A 83 10.26 -2.68 -1.92
N ALA A 84 10.16 -3.97 -2.25
CA ALA A 84 11.31 -4.77 -2.67
C ALA A 84 11.98 -4.19 -3.93
N ALA A 85 11.19 -3.80 -4.93
CA ALA A 85 11.66 -3.21 -6.18
C ALA A 85 12.28 -1.82 -5.96
N ALA A 86 11.68 -0.99 -5.12
CA ALA A 86 12.23 0.31 -4.74
C ALA A 86 13.58 0.16 -4.01
N ILE A 87 13.68 -0.77 -3.07
CA ILE A 87 14.93 -1.06 -2.37
C ILE A 87 15.98 -1.62 -3.34
N ALA A 88 15.60 -2.55 -4.22
CA ALA A 88 16.50 -3.09 -5.23
C ALA A 88 17.01 -2.03 -6.22
N ALA A 89 16.16 -1.07 -6.60
CA ALA A 89 16.54 0.06 -7.44
C ALA A 89 17.47 1.06 -6.72
N MET A 90 17.30 1.26 -5.41
CA MET A 90 18.13 2.16 -4.61
C MET A 90 19.48 1.55 -4.22
N ASP A 91 19.53 0.25 -3.92
CA ASP A 91 20.74 -0.44 -3.43
C ASP A 91 21.76 -0.66 -4.56
N GLY A 92 21.34 -0.55 -5.84
CA GLY A 92 22.20 -0.56 -7.03
C GLY A 92 23.03 -1.84 -7.21
N SER A 93 22.88 -2.81 -6.31
CA SER A 93 23.62 -4.06 -6.23
C SER A 93 22.73 -5.21 -6.70
N ASN A 94 23.26 -6.05 -7.59
CA ASN A 94 22.59 -7.27 -8.09
C ASN A 94 22.54 -8.41 -7.04
N LYS A 95 22.49 -8.07 -5.74
CA LYS A 95 22.46 -9.04 -4.65
C LYS A 95 21.01 -9.41 -4.35
N SER A 96 20.79 -10.68 -4.00
CA SER A 96 19.47 -11.17 -3.59
C SER A 96 19.08 -10.53 -2.24
N LEU A 97 18.06 -9.68 -2.26
CA LEU A 97 17.50 -9.00 -1.10
C LEU A 97 16.31 -9.82 -0.58
N VAL A 98 16.42 -10.32 0.65
CA VAL A 98 15.36 -11.08 1.32
C VAL A 98 14.70 -10.22 2.38
N ILE A 99 13.40 -9.99 2.25
CA ILE A 99 12.61 -9.26 3.25
C ILE A 99 12.32 -10.20 4.42
N ARG A 100 12.79 -9.84 5.63
CA ARG A 100 12.63 -10.68 6.83
C ARG A 100 11.32 -10.46 7.57
N SER A 101 10.85 -9.22 7.62
CA SER A 101 9.62 -8.85 8.35
C SER A 101 9.11 -7.50 7.86
N ILE A 102 7.79 -7.34 7.78
CA ILE A 102 7.16 -6.09 7.38
C ILE A 102 6.10 -5.75 8.43
N HIS A 103 6.30 -4.64 9.13
CA HIS A 103 5.40 -4.14 10.16
C HIS A 103 5.11 -2.67 9.94
N ARG A 104 3.88 -2.24 10.23
CA ARG A 104 3.54 -0.82 10.20
C ARG A 104 4.20 -0.11 11.39
N ALA A 105 4.79 1.04 11.13
CA ALA A 105 5.34 1.86 12.21
C ALA A 105 4.19 2.33 13.13
N SER A 106 4.33 2.07 14.42
CA SER A 106 3.36 2.53 15.42
C SER A 106 3.33 4.05 15.51
N ALA A 107 2.19 4.59 15.97
CA ALA A 107 1.99 6.04 16.13
C ALA A 107 3.11 6.68 16.96
N TRP A 108 3.52 6.02 18.06
CA TRP A 108 4.65 6.42 18.89
C TRP A 108 5.97 6.57 18.12
N LYS A 109 6.34 5.57 17.30
CA LYS A 109 7.59 5.62 16.50
C LYS A 109 7.55 6.74 15.45
N ARG A 110 6.37 7.10 14.95
CA ARG A 110 6.21 8.20 13.98
C ARG A 110 6.38 9.56 14.66
N VAL A 111 5.79 9.75 15.83
CA VAL A 111 5.91 10.98 16.63
C VAL A 111 7.33 11.16 17.12
N ALA A 112 7.96 10.12 17.67
CA ALA A 112 9.35 10.18 18.13
C ALA A 112 10.34 10.61 17.03
N ARG A 113 10.16 10.12 15.79
CA ARG A 113 11.00 10.56 14.66
C ARG A 113 10.77 12.02 14.28
N ASN A 114 9.53 12.49 14.33
CA ASN A 114 9.24 13.90 14.07
C ASN A 114 9.86 14.79 15.16
N GLU A 115 9.77 14.41 16.43
CA GLU A 115 10.39 15.16 17.52
C GLU A 115 11.92 15.21 17.43
N GLN A 116 12.58 14.16 16.93
CA GLN A 116 14.03 14.18 16.69
C GLN A 116 14.45 15.10 15.53
N VAL A 117 13.54 15.36 14.58
CA VAL A 117 13.80 16.22 13.41
C VAL A 117 13.50 17.69 13.70
N TYR A 118 12.68 18.00 14.71
CA TYR A 118 12.38 19.38 15.12
C TYR A 118 13.13 19.82 16.38
N ARG A 119 13.97 18.96 16.95
CA ARG A 119 14.80 19.27 18.11
C ARG A 119 16.23 19.56 17.66
N PHE A 120 16.42 20.75 17.11
CA PHE A 120 17.71 21.44 16.97
C PHE A 120 17.63 22.78 17.67
#